data_AF-A0A8I3AYF1-F1
#
_entry.id   AF-A0A8I3AYF1-F1
#
_cell.length_a   1.000
_cell.length_b   1.000
_cell.length_c   1.000
_cell.angle_alpha   90.00
_cell.angle_beta   90.00
_cell.angle_gamma   90.00
#
_symmetry.space_group_name_H-M   'P 1'
#
loop_
_entity.id
_entity.type
_entity.pdbx_description
1 polymer ?
#
loop_
_entity_poly.entity_id
_entity_poly.type
_entity_poly.pdbx_seq_one_letter_code
_entity_poly.pdbx_strand_id
1 'polypeptide(L)'
;MVPPSRAGSFSPNPAQTLQTGNSHSPNPSQGGHFSSGASPSTHSPTGTNPLAKIVVAQIYLLLSTIKEDKDRVKRETQADQLKKLLDDHGMEVFSKYFTRLVAGNAGQIFPGLTRPVSNPGNYHLLVNEMRNIAHVANQATKIAESIDSGTEDIFRDFDLSTFMEHFKLDALEKTILALAFKLGSRSDLKAKADAILSTNFPTFVNIIARPDLDEHADLTDSFIATIVDRFIQYQPPNFNAASKSELAFKVKSRWDGDQAPPPSEVLAALDLVRVLADKPPNALATYIQRTGPNASP
;
A
#
# COMPACT_ATOMS: atom_id res chain seq x y z
N MET A 1 -5.90 25.12 -46.90
CA MET A 1 -4.44 24.88 -46.97
C MET A 1 -3.76 26.22 -46.73
N VAL A 2 -2.77 26.24 -45.84
CA VAL A 2 -1.82 27.33 -45.49
C VAL A 2 -2.27 28.34 -44.39
N PRO A 3 -1.39 28.65 -43.39
CA PRO A 3 -1.75 29.08 -42.03
C PRO A 3 -1.30 30.55 -41.72
N PRO A 4 -1.30 31.05 -40.45
CA PRO A 4 -1.35 32.47 -40.09
C PRO A 4 0.02 33.15 -39.92
N SER A 5 0.03 34.48 -39.85
CA SER A 5 1.19 35.29 -39.44
C SER A 5 1.04 35.80 -38.01
N ARG A 6 1.96 35.38 -37.14
CA ARG A 6 2.12 35.78 -35.73
C ARG A 6 3.15 36.92 -35.67
N ALA A 7 2.77 38.07 -35.13
CA ALA A 7 3.73 39.11 -34.73
C ALA A 7 3.76 39.19 -33.20
N GLY A 8 4.93 38.94 -32.63
CA GLY A 8 5.20 39.05 -31.20
C GLY A 8 5.43 40.51 -30.80
N SER A 9 4.91 40.89 -29.64
CA SER A 9 5.24 42.14 -28.97
C SER A 9 6.16 41.83 -27.79
N PHE A 10 7.43 42.23 -27.93
CA PHE A 10 8.41 42.30 -26.86
C PHE A 10 8.15 43.59 -26.06
N SER A 11 7.99 43.48 -24.74
CA SER A 11 8.07 44.62 -23.82
C SER A 11 9.47 44.69 -23.22
N PRO A 12 10.17 45.84 -23.31
CA PRO A 12 11.40 46.07 -22.56
C PRO A 12 11.05 46.73 -21.21
N ASN A 13 11.68 46.30 -20.13
CA ASN A 13 11.81 47.15 -18.95
C ASN A 13 13.24 47.09 -18.40
N PRO A 14 13.90 48.24 -18.15
CA PRO A 14 15.34 48.32 -17.95
C PRO A 14 15.79 48.28 -16.48
N ALA A 15 17.02 47.80 -16.32
CA ALA A 15 18.10 48.25 -15.43
C ALA A 15 17.84 48.50 -13.92
N GLN A 16 18.43 47.62 -13.13
CA GLN A 16 19.46 47.90 -12.11
C GLN A 16 19.47 49.29 -11.45
N THR A 17 19.19 49.30 -10.15
CA THR A 17 19.60 50.36 -9.21
C THR A 17 20.42 49.73 -8.09
N LEU A 18 21.74 49.81 -8.23
CA LEU A 18 22.71 49.56 -7.17
C LEU A 18 23.66 50.75 -7.18
N GLN A 19 23.47 51.68 -6.25
CA GLN A 19 24.34 52.84 -6.10
C GLN A 19 24.48 53.21 -4.62
N THR A 20 25.71 53.01 -4.11
CA THR A 20 26.51 53.78 -3.11
C THR A 20 25.79 54.32 -1.86
N GLY A 21 26.26 54.13 -0.62
CA GLY A 21 27.61 54.24 -0.09
C GLY A 21 27.54 54.95 1.27
N ASN A 22 28.61 54.88 2.07
CA ASN A 22 28.84 55.42 3.44
C ASN A 22 28.48 54.42 4.56
N SER A 23 29.40 53.92 5.42
CA SER A 23 30.61 54.52 5.98
C SER A 23 31.58 53.47 6.57
N HIS A 24 32.89 53.71 6.39
CA HIS A 24 34.11 53.26 7.10
C HIS A 24 33.96 53.06 8.63
N SER A 25 34.72 52.29 9.44
CA SER A 25 35.94 51.41 9.44
C SER A 25 36.10 50.90 10.92
N PRO A 26 37.17 50.21 11.37
CA PRO A 26 37.91 49.05 10.88
C PRO A 26 38.01 47.88 11.91
N ASN A 27 38.46 46.74 11.39
CA ASN A 27 39.14 45.59 12.02
C ASN A 27 39.83 45.82 13.40
N PRO A 28 39.85 44.80 14.27
CA PRO A 28 41.15 44.27 14.68
C PRO A 28 41.24 42.74 14.54
N SER A 29 42.36 42.29 13.98
CA SER A 29 42.79 40.89 13.93
C SER A 29 43.73 40.59 15.08
N GLN A 30 43.38 39.62 15.92
CA GLN A 30 44.27 38.74 16.72
C GLN A 30 43.43 37.50 17.04
N GLY A 31 43.86 36.25 16.98
CA GLY A 31 45.10 35.56 16.68
C GLY A 31 44.71 34.07 16.65
N GLY A 32 45.47 33.23 15.95
CA GLY A 32 45.07 31.86 15.63
C GLY A 32 44.79 30.96 16.85
N HIS A 33 44.05 29.88 16.61
CA HIS A 33 44.51 28.49 16.78
C HIS A 33 43.34 27.53 16.49
N PHE A 34 43.68 26.45 15.78
CA PHE A 34 42.93 25.26 15.39
C PHE A 34 41.70 24.86 16.26
N SER A 35 40.56 24.56 15.62
CA SER A 35 39.89 23.24 15.70
C SER A 35 38.50 23.23 15.07
N SER A 36 38.20 22.07 14.45
CA SER A 36 36.90 21.59 13.99
C SER A 36 35.71 22.04 14.84
N GLY A 37 34.66 22.49 14.16
CA GLY A 37 33.36 22.78 14.75
C GLY A 37 32.37 23.30 13.73
N ALA A 38 32.18 22.60 12.61
CA ALA A 38 31.08 22.90 11.71
C ALA A 38 29.77 22.47 12.38
N SER A 39 29.13 23.40 13.09
CA SER A 39 27.72 23.30 13.49
C SER A 39 26.82 23.42 12.26
N PRO A 40 25.90 22.49 11.99
CA PRO A 40 24.82 22.72 11.05
C PRO A 40 23.57 23.17 11.83
N SER A 41 23.27 24.46 11.77
CA SER A 41 21.93 25.02 11.97
C SER A 41 21.51 25.64 10.64
N THR A 42 20.30 25.67 10.10
CA THR A 42 18.95 25.19 10.42
C THR A 42 18.09 25.66 9.22
N HIS A 43 17.42 24.74 8.50
CA HIS A 43 16.15 24.87 7.71
C HIS A 43 16.08 25.88 6.52
N SER A 44 15.38 25.71 5.38
CA SER A 44 14.14 24.96 4.95
C SER A 44 14.02 24.95 3.39
N PRO A 45 12.95 24.48 2.69
CA PRO A 45 11.80 23.62 3.07
C PRO A 45 11.49 22.46 2.05
N THR A 46 11.16 21.25 2.53
CA THR A 46 10.12 20.31 2.00
C THR A 46 10.24 18.99 2.78
N GLY A 47 9.14 18.58 3.40
CA GLY A 47 9.11 17.59 4.48
C GLY A 47 9.61 16.20 4.09
N THR A 48 10.60 15.70 4.83
CA THR A 48 10.85 14.27 5.07
C THR A 48 11.65 14.16 6.36
N ASN A 49 11.18 13.35 7.31
CA ASN A 49 11.74 13.25 8.64
C ASN A 49 13.20 12.72 8.56
N PRO A 50 14.24 13.49 8.96
CA PRO A 50 15.64 13.07 8.81
C PRO A 50 15.95 11.76 9.53
N LEU A 51 15.21 11.45 10.61
CA LEU A 51 15.25 10.17 11.30
C LEU A 51 14.77 9.01 10.41
N ALA A 52 13.68 9.20 9.64
CA ALA A 52 13.17 8.18 8.72
C ALA A 52 14.20 7.85 7.63
N LYS A 53 14.96 8.82 7.13
CA LYS A 53 16.03 8.58 6.14
C LYS A 53 17.17 7.72 6.71
N ILE A 54 17.56 7.97 7.96
CA ILE A 54 18.59 7.18 8.65
C ILE A 54 18.11 5.75 8.85
N VAL A 55 16.85 5.56 9.26
CA VAL A 55 16.24 4.25 9.47
C VAL A 55 16.09 3.48 8.15
N VAL A 56 15.67 4.14 7.08
CA VAL A 56 15.61 3.52 5.74
C VAL A 56 16.99 3.04 5.30
N ALA A 57 18.04 3.82 5.54
CA ALA A 57 19.41 3.39 5.26
C ALA A 57 19.84 2.20 6.12
N GLN A 58 19.45 2.17 7.41
CA GLN A 58 19.69 1.02 8.29
C GLN A 58 18.97 -0.23 7.79
N ILE A 59 17.72 -0.11 7.35
CA ILE A 59 16.95 -1.22 6.78
C ILE A 59 17.58 -1.72 5.48
N TYR A 60 18.04 -0.83 4.62
CA TYR A 60 18.71 -1.22 3.37
C TYR A 60 20.03 -1.92 3.63
N LEU A 61 20.79 -1.47 4.63
CA LEU A 61 21.99 -2.15 5.08
C LEU A 61 21.63 -3.53 5.64
N LEU A 62 20.63 -3.62 6.51
CA LEU A 62 20.20 -4.87 7.14
C LEU A 62 19.73 -5.88 6.08
N LEU A 63 18.88 -5.45 5.14
CA LEU A 63 18.44 -6.22 3.96
C LEU A 63 19.61 -6.68 3.08
N SER A 64 20.68 -5.89 2.98
CA SER A 64 21.89 -6.26 2.23
C SER A 64 22.81 -7.21 3.02
N THR A 65 22.71 -7.24 4.35
CA THR A 65 23.49 -8.13 5.23
C THR A 65 22.83 -9.48 5.46
N ILE A 66 21.52 -9.60 5.24
CA ILE A 66 20.80 -10.88 5.28
C ILE A 66 21.30 -11.76 4.13
N LYS A 67 22.30 -12.59 4.38
CA LYS A 67 22.79 -13.60 3.43
C LYS A 67 22.15 -14.96 3.71
N GLU A 68 22.29 -15.88 2.77
CA GLU A 68 22.09 -17.32 2.97
C GLU A 68 23.17 -17.87 3.93
N ASP A 69 23.25 -17.35 5.16
CA ASP A 69 24.16 -17.85 6.19
C ASP A 69 23.58 -19.11 6.85
N LYS A 70 24.44 -20.05 7.24
CA LYS A 70 24.00 -21.29 7.92
C LYS A 70 23.28 -21.03 9.25
N ASP A 71 23.50 -19.86 9.86
CA ASP A 71 22.96 -19.50 11.17
C ASP A 71 21.54 -18.93 11.05
N ARG A 72 20.55 -19.84 11.01
CA ARG A 72 19.10 -19.51 11.05
C ARG A 72 18.74 -18.52 12.17
N VAL A 73 19.37 -18.65 13.34
CA VAL A 73 19.14 -17.81 14.52
C VAL A 73 19.56 -16.34 14.30
N LYS A 74 20.70 -16.10 13.63
CA LYS A 74 21.16 -14.74 13.31
C LYS A 74 20.22 -14.08 12.29
N ARG A 75 19.74 -14.86 11.32
CA ARG A 75 18.76 -14.39 10.33
C ARG A 75 17.43 -14.02 10.98
N GLU A 76 16.93 -14.86 11.89
CA GLU A 76 15.72 -14.57 12.67
C GLU A 76 15.92 -13.31 13.52
N THR A 77 17.06 -13.16 14.20
CA THR A 77 17.36 -11.94 14.99
C THR A 77 17.39 -10.67 14.12
N GLN A 78 17.96 -10.74 12.91
CA GLN A 78 17.95 -9.62 11.96
C GLN A 78 16.54 -9.30 11.45
N ALA A 79 15.71 -10.33 11.21
CA ALA A 79 14.32 -10.16 10.82
C ALA A 79 13.48 -9.54 11.96
N ASP A 80 13.75 -9.90 13.21
CA ASP A 80 13.08 -9.32 14.38
C ASP A 80 13.49 -7.87 14.61
N GLN A 81 14.77 -7.54 14.44
CA GLN A 81 15.25 -6.15 14.46
C GLN A 81 14.59 -5.31 13.36
N LEU A 82 14.43 -5.89 12.16
CA LEU A 82 13.76 -5.25 11.05
C LEU A 82 12.28 -4.98 11.35
N LYS A 83 11.55 -5.98 11.90
CA LYS A 83 10.16 -5.82 12.33
C LYS A 83 10.03 -4.74 13.40
N LYS A 84 10.91 -4.73 14.39
CA LYS A 84 10.91 -3.69 15.43
C LYS A 84 11.09 -2.28 14.84
N LEU A 85 12.06 -2.10 13.93
CA LEU A 85 12.24 -0.82 13.25
C LEU A 85 11.05 -0.44 12.38
N LEU A 86 10.35 -1.41 11.81
CA LEU A 86 9.14 -1.20 11.03
C LEU A 86 7.99 -0.69 11.90
N ASP A 87 7.80 -1.32 13.05
CA ASP A 87 6.77 -0.98 14.02
C ASP A 87 7.04 0.38 14.67
N ASP A 88 8.30 0.70 14.97
CA ASP A 88 8.71 1.96 15.60
C ASP A 88 8.62 3.17 14.65
N HIS A 89 8.71 2.96 13.33
CA HIS A 89 8.79 4.04 12.33
C HIS A 89 7.63 4.11 11.33
N GLY A 90 6.66 3.21 11.43
CA GLY A 90 5.36 3.31 10.76
C GLY A 90 5.38 3.11 9.23
N MET A 91 4.30 3.59 8.58
CA MET A 91 3.97 3.26 7.19
C MET A 91 4.97 3.76 6.14
N GLU A 92 5.62 4.89 6.36
CA GLU A 92 6.63 5.42 5.43
C GLU A 92 7.81 4.46 5.29
N VAL A 93 8.24 3.88 6.42
CA VAL A 93 9.34 2.92 6.45
C VAL A 93 8.92 1.56 5.90
N PHE A 94 7.68 1.13 6.17
CA PHE A 94 7.12 -0.07 5.55
C PHE A 94 7.10 0.00 4.03
N SER A 95 6.63 1.12 3.48
CA SER A 95 6.61 1.32 2.03
C SER A 95 8.01 1.19 1.41
N LYS A 96 9.04 1.82 2.00
CA LYS A 96 10.43 1.71 1.50
C LYS A 96 11.01 0.32 1.66
N TYR A 97 10.72 -0.36 2.77
CA TYR A 97 11.12 -1.74 3.00
C TYR A 97 10.53 -2.70 1.95
N PHE A 98 9.21 -2.64 1.77
CA PHE A 98 8.48 -3.56 0.91
C PHE A 98 8.79 -3.31 -0.58
N THR A 99 8.80 -2.04 -1.01
CA THR A 99 9.18 -1.69 -2.39
C THR A 99 10.58 -2.17 -2.74
N ARG A 100 11.53 -2.03 -1.80
CA ARG A 100 12.90 -2.54 -1.97
C ARG A 100 12.96 -4.05 -2.07
N LEU A 101 12.18 -4.78 -1.26
CA LEU A 101 12.09 -6.24 -1.32
C LEU A 101 11.56 -6.71 -2.67
N VAL A 102 10.45 -6.13 -3.14
CA VAL A 102 9.85 -6.47 -4.43
C VAL A 102 10.81 -6.15 -5.58
N ALA A 103 11.43 -4.97 -5.58
CA ALA A 103 12.37 -4.57 -6.62
C ALA A 103 13.67 -5.40 -6.64
N GLY A 104 14.15 -5.82 -5.47
CA GLY A 104 15.33 -6.67 -5.32
C GLY A 104 15.11 -8.11 -5.80
N ASN A 105 13.87 -8.59 -5.73
CA ASN A 105 13.43 -9.92 -6.15
C ASN A 105 12.61 -9.92 -7.46
N ALA A 106 12.52 -8.78 -8.15
CA ALA A 106 11.65 -8.62 -9.32
C ALA A 106 11.99 -9.62 -10.44
N GLY A 107 13.27 -9.96 -10.63
CA GLY A 107 13.68 -10.97 -11.62
C GLY A 107 13.21 -12.39 -11.31
N GLN A 108 12.86 -12.69 -10.05
CA GLN A 108 12.27 -13.98 -9.66
C GLN A 108 10.73 -13.94 -9.75
N ILE A 109 10.12 -12.79 -9.44
CA ILE A 109 8.65 -12.64 -9.39
C ILE A 109 8.05 -12.48 -10.80
N PHE A 110 8.70 -11.72 -11.66
CA PHE A 110 8.19 -11.36 -12.99
C PHE A 110 9.01 -12.04 -14.08
N PRO A 111 8.53 -13.16 -14.66
CA PRO A 111 9.21 -13.86 -15.75
C PRO A 111 9.19 -12.97 -17.00
N GLY A 112 10.25 -12.20 -17.18
CA GLY A 112 10.37 -11.18 -18.23
C GLY A 112 11.35 -10.07 -17.88
N LEU A 113 11.63 -9.86 -16.59
CA LEU A 113 12.67 -8.93 -16.15
C LEU A 113 14.02 -9.64 -16.01
N THR A 114 14.95 -9.35 -16.91
CA THR A 114 16.35 -9.78 -16.83
C THR A 114 17.16 -8.90 -15.86
N ARG A 115 16.69 -8.77 -14.61
CA ARG A 115 17.42 -8.04 -13.56
C ARG A 115 18.16 -9.04 -12.66
N PRO A 116 19.46 -8.83 -12.37
CA PRO A 116 20.17 -9.66 -11.41
C PRO A 116 19.47 -9.62 -10.05
N VAL A 117 19.14 -10.79 -9.50
CA VAL A 117 18.60 -10.89 -8.13
C VAL A 117 19.65 -10.31 -7.19
N SER A 118 19.33 -9.19 -6.54
CA SER A 118 20.31 -8.44 -5.76
C SER A 118 20.69 -9.16 -4.46
N ASN A 119 19.77 -9.93 -3.89
CA ASN A 119 20.01 -10.75 -2.71
C ASN A 119 18.92 -11.83 -2.51
N PRO A 120 19.14 -13.10 -2.90
CA PRO A 120 18.14 -14.16 -2.74
C PRO A 120 17.76 -14.43 -1.27
N GLY A 121 18.66 -14.09 -0.33
CA GLY A 121 18.48 -14.37 1.09
C GLY A 121 17.32 -13.60 1.74
N ASN A 122 16.79 -12.55 1.11
CA ASN A 122 15.67 -11.76 1.65
C ASN A 122 14.30 -12.15 1.06
N TYR A 123 14.25 -13.08 0.10
CA TYR A 123 13.00 -13.51 -0.53
C TYR A 123 12.01 -14.12 0.47
N HIS A 124 12.50 -14.85 1.47
CA HIS A 124 11.67 -15.45 2.52
C HIS A 124 10.89 -14.39 3.33
N LEU A 125 11.43 -13.17 3.49
CA LEU A 125 10.72 -12.08 4.16
C LEU A 125 9.52 -11.66 3.33
N LEU A 126 9.69 -11.52 2.01
CA LEU A 126 8.59 -11.19 1.10
C LEU A 126 7.51 -12.29 1.12
N VAL A 127 7.89 -13.57 1.12
CA VAL A 127 6.94 -14.69 1.27
C VAL A 127 6.18 -14.60 2.60
N ASN A 128 6.86 -14.25 3.69
CA ASN A 128 6.23 -14.10 5.00
C ASN A 128 5.21 -12.95 5.02
N GLU A 129 5.55 -11.80 4.43
CA GLU A 129 4.62 -10.67 4.31
C GLU A 129 3.36 -11.02 3.49
N MET A 130 3.52 -11.86 2.46
CA MET A 130 2.40 -12.31 1.62
C MET A 130 1.50 -13.32 2.35
N ARG A 131 2.08 -14.24 3.13
CA ARG A 131 1.29 -15.18 3.97
C ARG A 131 0.46 -14.48 5.03
N ASN A 132 0.93 -13.33 5.53
CA ASN A 132 0.21 -12.57 6.54
C ASN A 132 -1.04 -11.83 6.00
N ILE A 133 -1.32 -11.88 4.69
CA ILE A 133 -2.46 -11.18 4.08
C ILE A 133 -3.81 -11.65 4.66
N ALA A 134 -3.98 -12.96 4.86
CA ALA A 134 -5.20 -13.54 5.42
C ALA A 134 -5.25 -13.50 6.95
N HIS A 135 -4.12 -13.30 7.63
CA HIS A 135 -4.04 -13.37 9.10
C HIS A 135 -3.96 -11.99 9.77
N VAL A 136 -3.49 -10.97 9.06
CA VAL A 136 -3.26 -9.63 9.62
C VAL A 136 -4.08 -8.60 8.86
N ALA A 137 -5.07 -8.00 9.53
CA ALA A 137 -6.10 -7.18 8.90
C ALA A 137 -5.60 -5.99 8.07
N ASN A 138 -4.48 -5.38 8.47
CA ASN A 138 -3.91 -4.22 7.77
C ASN A 138 -2.86 -4.60 6.73
N GLN A 139 -2.40 -5.85 6.68
CA GLN A 139 -1.26 -6.26 5.87
C GLN A 139 -1.47 -6.00 4.37
N ALA A 140 -2.64 -6.38 3.85
CA ALA A 140 -3.00 -6.14 2.46
C ALA A 140 -2.99 -4.64 2.11
N THR A 141 -3.51 -3.80 3.00
CA THR A 141 -3.50 -2.33 2.85
C THR A 141 -2.07 -1.81 2.83
N LYS A 142 -1.21 -2.26 3.74
CA LYS A 142 0.20 -1.84 3.76
C LYS A 142 0.92 -2.19 2.46
N ILE A 143 0.70 -3.40 1.94
CA ILE A 143 1.27 -3.87 0.68
C ILE A 143 0.78 -3.02 -0.50
N ALA A 144 -0.54 -2.80 -0.59
CA ALA A 144 -1.13 -2.01 -1.66
C ALA A 144 -0.61 -0.56 -1.66
N GLU A 145 -0.55 0.09 -0.49
CA GLU A 145 0.01 1.45 -0.36
C GLU A 145 1.49 1.52 -0.71
N SER A 146 2.26 0.48 -0.37
CA SER A 146 3.68 0.39 -0.72
C SER A 146 3.88 0.33 -2.23
N ILE A 147 3.07 -0.47 -2.93
CA ILE A 147 3.12 -0.59 -4.39
C ILE A 147 2.59 0.68 -5.07
N ASP A 148 1.54 1.30 -4.52
CA ASP A 148 0.96 2.55 -5.03
C ASP A 148 1.96 3.72 -4.96
N SER A 149 2.71 3.82 -3.86
CA SER A 149 3.75 4.83 -3.62
C SER A 149 5.14 4.49 -4.18
N GLY A 150 5.28 3.33 -4.84
CA GLY A 150 6.52 2.86 -5.43
C GLY A 150 6.94 3.70 -6.64
N THR A 151 8.16 4.24 -6.61
CA THR A 151 8.69 5.10 -7.69
C THR A 151 9.58 4.36 -8.70
N GLU A 152 9.95 3.11 -8.42
CA GLU A 152 10.79 2.31 -9.32
C GLU A 152 10.01 1.87 -10.58
N ASP A 153 10.71 1.66 -11.69
CA ASP A 153 10.07 1.36 -12.99
C ASP A 153 9.18 0.10 -12.95
N ILE A 154 9.53 -0.90 -12.13
CA ILE A 154 8.71 -2.11 -11.94
C ILE A 154 7.31 -1.79 -11.41
N PHE A 155 7.14 -0.71 -10.65
CA PHE A 155 5.85 -0.33 -10.10
C PHE A 155 4.98 0.42 -11.12
N ARG A 156 5.56 1.02 -12.17
CA ARG A 156 4.79 1.78 -13.17
C ARG A 156 3.79 0.90 -13.92
N ASP A 157 4.24 -0.24 -14.45
CA ASP A 157 3.40 -1.21 -15.13
C ASP A 157 3.21 -2.49 -14.30
N PHE A 158 3.01 -2.32 -12.99
CA PHE A 158 2.98 -3.43 -12.06
C PHE A 158 1.95 -4.50 -12.46
N ASP A 159 2.42 -5.72 -12.70
CA ASP A 159 1.56 -6.84 -13.08
C ASP A 159 1.02 -7.54 -11.84
N LEU A 160 -0.16 -7.09 -11.39
CA LEU A 160 -0.82 -7.59 -10.19
C LEU A 160 -1.16 -9.09 -10.28
N SER A 161 -1.57 -9.58 -11.45
CA SER A 161 -1.95 -10.97 -11.65
C SER A 161 -0.75 -11.89 -11.50
N THR A 162 0.34 -11.58 -12.22
CA THR A 162 1.60 -12.33 -12.13
C THR A 162 2.18 -12.30 -10.70
N PHE A 163 2.08 -11.15 -10.03
CA PHE A 163 2.51 -11.02 -8.63
C PHE A 163 1.74 -11.97 -7.71
N MET A 164 0.41 -12.00 -7.78
CA MET A 164 -0.42 -12.90 -6.96
C MET A 164 -0.20 -14.38 -7.30
N GLU A 165 -0.01 -14.71 -8.58
CA GLU A 165 0.25 -16.07 -9.04
C GLU A 165 1.61 -16.60 -8.57
N HIS A 166 2.63 -15.74 -8.55
CA HIS A 166 3.96 -16.10 -8.08
C HIS A 166 3.95 -16.61 -6.63
N PHE A 167 3.21 -15.91 -5.75
CA PHE A 167 3.03 -16.31 -4.36
C PHE A 167 1.98 -17.40 -4.16
N LYS A 168 1.33 -17.86 -5.24
CA LYS A 168 0.27 -18.88 -5.22
C LYS A 168 -0.88 -18.52 -4.27
N LEU A 169 -1.25 -17.23 -4.25
CA LEU A 169 -2.34 -16.78 -3.41
C LEU A 169 -3.63 -17.49 -3.78
N ASP A 170 -4.37 -17.89 -2.76
CA ASP A 170 -5.67 -18.51 -2.92
C ASP A 170 -6.74 -17.45 -3.30
N ALA A 171 -7.98 -17.87 -3.53
CA ALA A 171 -9.03 -16.94 -3.95
C ALA A 171 -9.42 -15.94 -2.85
N LEU A 172 -9.23 -16.29 -1.57
CA LEU A 172 -9.51 -15.39 -0.45
C LEU A 172 -8.44 -14.30 -0.35
N GLU A 173 -7.17 -14.68 -0.30
CA GLU A 173 -6.01 -13.79 -0.26
C GLU A 173 -5.98 -12.86 -1.47
N LYS A 174 -6.26 -13.37 -2.67
CA LYS A 174 -6.40 -12.56 -3.89
C LYS A 174 -7.51 -11.52 -3.75
N THR A 175 -8.63 -11.89 -3.14
CA THR A 175 -9.75 -10.98 -2.91
C THR A 175 -9.37 -9.90 -1.89
N ILE A 176 -8.79 -10.27 -0.75
CA ILE A 176 -8.34 -9.34 0.30
C ILE A 176 -7.32 -8.33 -0.29
N LEU A 177 -6.34 -8.82 -1.04
CA LEU A 177 -5.31 -7.98 -1.65
C LEU A 177 -5.90 -7.09 -2.75
N ALA A 178 -6.77 -7.60 -3.62
CA ALA A 178 -7.43 -6.81 -4.64
C ALA A 178 -8.32 -5.71 -4.02
N LEU A 179 -9.05 -6.01 -2.94
CA LEU A 179 -9.79 -4.99 -2.18
C LEU A 179 -8.85 -3.92 -1.64
N ALA A 180 -7.67 -4.26 -1.13
CA ALA A 180 -6.70 -3.25 -0.69
C ALA A 180 -6.24 -2.33 -1.85
N PHE A 181 -6.02 -2.87 -3.05
CA PHE A 181 -5.70 -2.06 -4.24
C PHE A 181 -6.85 -1.15 -4.68
N LYS A 182 -8.11 -1.51 -4.38
CA LYS A 182 -9.27 -0.63 -4.64
C LYS A 182 -9.26 0.65 -3.80
N LEU A 183 -8.66 0.60 -2.60
CA LEU A 183 -8.50 1.78 -1.72
C LEU A 183 -7.36 2.72 -2.17
N GLY A 184 -6.45 2.25 -3.04
CA GLY A 184 -5.30 3.04 -3.51
C GLY A 184 -5.69 4.26 -4.35
N SER A 185 -4.70 5.02 -4.82
CA SER A 185 -4.94 6.19 -5.66
C SER A 185 -4.97 5.86 -7.16
N ARG A 186 -4.19 4.87 -7.60
CA ARG A 186 -3.98 4.51 -9.00
C ARG A 186 -5.15 3.80 -9.69
N SER A 187 -5.64 4.40 -10.78
CA SER A 187 -6.77 3.88 -11.56
C SER A 187 -6.47 2.60 -12.33
N ASP A 188 -5.23 2.41 -12.80
CA ASP A 188 -4.81 1.20 -13.51
C ASP A 188 -4.82 -0.03 -12.60
N LEU A 189 -4.31 0.11 -11.37
CA LEU A 189 -4.34 -0.94 -10.36
C LEU A 189 -5.77 -1.24 -9.90
N LYS A 190 -6.62 -0.22 -9.76
CA LYS A 190 -8.06 -0.40 -9.47
C LYS A 190 -8.77 -1.23 -10.54
N ALA A 191 -8.53 -0.95 -11.82
CA ALA A 191 -9.13 -1.72 -12.91
C ALA A 191 -8.65 -3.18 -12.93
N LYS A 192 -7.36 -3.42 -12.67
CA LYS A 192 -6.80 -4.78 -12.51
C LYS A 192 -7.44 -5.50 -11.32
N ALA A 193 -7.59 -4.81 -10.19
CA ALA A 193 -8.26 -5.35 -9.00
C ALA A 193 -9.73 -5.70 -9.29
N ASP A 194 -10.47 -4.87 -10.02
CA ASP A 194 -11.86 -5.16 -10.42
C ASP A 194 -11.98 -6.44 -11.25
N ALA A 195 -11.06 -6.67 -12.18
CA ALA A 195 -11.03 -7.91 -12.95
C ALA A 195 -10.76 -9.13 -12.05
N ILE A 196 -9.80 -9.02 -11.13
CA ILE A 196 -9.46 -10.10 -10.19
C ILE A 196 -10.64 -10.41 -9.26
N LEU A 197 -11.29 -9.39 -8.70
CA LEU A 197 -12.48 -9.57 -7.85
C LEU A 197 -13.62 -10.26 -8.61
N SER A 198 -13.86 -9.84 -9.86
CA SER A 198 -14.90 -10.40 -10.72
C SER A 198 -14.67 -11.90 -11.00
N THR A 199 -13.43 -12.28 -11.30
CA THR A 199 -13.08 -13.67 -11.64
C THR A 199 -13.02 -14.57 -10.41
N ASN A 200 -12.55 -14.07 -9.26
CA ASN A 200 -12.37 -14.88 -8.06
C ASN A 200 -13.63 -14.99 -7.20
N PHE A 201 -14.66 -14.17 -7.44
CA PHE A 201 -15.88 -14.11 -6.62
C PHE A 201 -16.51 -15.49 -6.32
N PRO A 202 -16.75 -16.40 -7.30
CA PRO A 202 -17.39 -17.69 -7.02
C PRO A 202 -16.56 -18.59 -6.09
N THR A 203 -15.23 -18.57 -6.23
CA THR A 203 -14.32 -19.36 -5.39
C THR A 203 -14.22 -18.75 -3.99
N PHE A 204 -14.12 -17.42 -3.93
CA PHE A 204 -14.07 -16.65 -2.69
C PHE A 204 -15.29 -16.92 -1.78
N VAL A 205 -16.51 -16.81 -2.30
CA VAL A 205 -17.72 -17.04 -1.48
C VAL A 205 -17.82 -18.48 -0.98
N ASN A 206 -17.28 -19.45 -1.72
CA ASN A 206 -17.24 -20.83 -1.29
C ASN A 206 -16.21 -21.08 -0.19
N ILE A 207 -15.06 -20.40 -0.21
CA ILE A 207 -14.07 -20.46 0.87
C ILE A 207 -14.64 -19.83 2.15
N ILE A 208 -15.27 -18.66 2.06
CA ILE A 208 -15.89 -18.01 3.24
C ILE A 208 -16.97 -18.88 3.88
N ALA A 209 -17.78 -19.58 3.08
CA ALA A 209 -18.84 -20.44 3.58
C ALA A 209 -18.33 -21.69 4.35
N ARG A 210 -17.04 -22.02 4.21
CA ARG A 210 -16.42 -23.22 4.78
C ARG A 210 -15.50 -22.85 5.94
N PRO A 211 -15.97 -22.95 7.20
CA PRO A 211 -15.13 -22.71 8.38
C PRO A 211 -14.15 -23.86 8.65
N ASP A 212 -14.33 -25.02 8.02
CA ASP A 212 -13.56 -26.25 8.17
C ASP A 212 -12.26 -26.29 7.35
N LEU A 213 -11.95 -25.24 6.60
CA LEU A 213 -10.70 -25.13 5.87
C LEU A 213 -9.55 -24.79 6.84
N ASP A 214 -8.68 -25.77 7.11
CA ASP A 214 -7.53 -25.63 8.02
C ASP A 214 -6.64 -24.41 7.73
N GLU A 215 -6.51 -24.02 6.45
CA GLU A 215 -5.71 -22.86 6.02
C GLU A 215 -6.30 -21.51 6.47
N HIS A 216 -7.60 -21.48 6.82
CA HIS A 216 -8.37 -20.27 7.13
C HIS A 216 -9.23 -20.41 8.39
N ALA A 217 -8.91 -21.40 9.23
CA ALA A 217 -9.64 -21.70 10.46
C ALA A 217 -9.45 -20.64 11.55
N ASP A 218 -8.39 -19.82 11.44
CA ASP A 218 -8.06 -18.74 12.37
C ASP A 218 -8.68 -17.39 11.99
N LEU A 219 -9.44 -17.33 10.89
CA LEU A 219 -10.18 -16.13 10.50
C LEU A 219 -11.18 -15.74 11.58
N THR A 220 -10.89 -14.64 12.27
CA THR A 220 -11.80 -14.07 13.25
C THR A 220 -13.07 -13.51 12.60
N ASP A 221 -14.18 -13.58 13.31
CA ASP A 221 -15.48 -13.04 12.89
C ASP A 221 -15.41 -11.56 12.50
N SER A 222 -14.65 -10.76 13.26
CA SER A 222 -14.41 -9.34 12.99
C SER A 222 -13.67 -9.11 11.67
N PHE A 223 -12.71 -9.98 11.34
CA PHE A 223 -11.98 -9.89 10.09
C PHE A 223 -12.87 -10.27 8.89
N ILE A 224 -13.72 -11.28 9.03
CA ILE A 224 -14.72 -11.65 8.01
C ILE A 224 -15.69 -10.48 7.77
N ALA A 225 -16.20 -9.86 8.84
CA ALA A 225 -17.06 -8.68 8.73
C ALA A 225 -16.36 -7.55 7.95
N THR A 226 -15.08 -7.31 8.21
CA THR A 226 -14.27 -6.30 7.50
C THR A 226 -14.10 -6.62 6.02
N ILE A 227 -13.85 -7.89 5.67
CA ILE A 227 -13.72 -8.32 4.27
C ILE A 227 -15.05 -8.11 3.53
N VAL A 228 -16.15 -8.54 4.13
CA VAL A 228 -17.51 -8.41 3.55
C VAL A 228 -17.87 -6.95 3.37
N ASP A 229 -17.66 -6.12 4.41
CA ASP A 229 -17.90 -4.68 4.37
C ASP A 229 -17.12 -4.00 3.24
N ARG A 230 -15.80 -4.26 3.15
CA ARG A 230 -14.96 -3.72 2.06
C ARG A 230 -15.42 -4.21 0.70
N PHE A 231 -15.79 -5.48 0.56
CA PHE A 231 -16.25 -6.02 -0.72
C PHE A 231 -17.53 -5.32 -1.21
N ILE A 232 -18.46 -5.05 -0.29
CA ILE A 232 -19.72 -4.36 -0.60
C ILE A 232 -19.45 -2.90 -0.98
N GLN A 233 -18.56 -2.22 -0.24
CA GLN A 233 -18.20 -0.83 -0.51
C GLN A 233 -17.46 -0.69 -1.84
N TYR A 234 -16.59 -1.63 -2.19
CA TYR A 234 -15.74 -1.62 -3.37
C TYR A 234 -16.13 -2.71 -4.39
N GLN A 235 -17.43 -2.83 -4.65
CA GLN A 235 -17.96 -3.87 -5.53
C GLN A 235 -17.41 -3.78 -6.97
N PRO A 236 -17.13 -4.92 -7.64
CA PRO A 236 -16.75 -4.93 -9.04
C PRO A 236 -17.93 -4.52 -9.95
N PRO A 237 -17.68 -4.04 -11.18
CA PRO A 237 -18.73 -3.52 -12.07
C PRO A 237 -19.83 -4.52 -12.44
N ASN A 238 -19.52 -5.83 -12.41
CA ASN A 238 -20.43 -6.92 -12.73
C ASN A 238 -21.24 -7.42 -11.50
N PHE A 239 -21.10 -6.78 -10.33
CA PHE A 239 -21.74 -7.23 -9.10
C PHE A 239 -23.25 -6.92 -9.09
N ASN A 240 -24.04 -7.92 -9.48
CA ASN A 240 -25.49 -7.81 -9.64
C ASN A 240 -26.25 -8.27 -8.38
N ALA A 241 -27.59 -8.14 -8.40
CA ALA A 241 -28.45 -8.54 -7.28
C ALA A 241 -28.37 -10.03 -6.92
N ALA A 242 -28.10 -10.90 -7.90
CA ALA A 242 -27.93 -12.33 -7.67
C ALA A 242 -26.63 -12.60 -6.91
N SER A 243 -25.50 -12.00 -7.34
CA SER A 243 -24.21 -12.09 -6.65
C SER A 243 -24.27 -11.52 -5.23
N LYS A 244 -25.02 -10.42 -5.01
CA LYS A 244 -25.29 -9.87 -3.68
C LYS A 244 -26.03 -10.86 -2.77
N SER A 245 -27.06 -11.50 -3.31
CA SER A 245 -27.84 -12.50 -2.58
C SER A 245 -27.01 -13.76 -2.28
N GLU A 246 -26.18 -14.18 -3.23
CA GLU A 246 -25.25 -15.31 -3.07
C GLU A 246 -24.22 -15.03 -1.98
N LEU A 247 -23.59 -13.85 -1.98
CA LEU A 247 -22.65 -13.44 -0.93
C LEU A 247 -23.33 -13.49 0.45
N ALA A 248 -24.51 -12.89 0.58
CA ALA A 248 -25.23 -12.87 1.85
C ALA A 248 -25.63 -14.28 2.33
N PHE A 249 -26.02 -15.16 1.41
CA PHE A 249 -26.34 -16.55 1.73
C PHE A 249 -25.10 -17.33 2.18
N LYS A 250 -24.01 -17.24 1.42
CA LYS A 250 -22.76 -17.97 1.67
C LYS A 250 -22.08 -17.52 2.97
N VAL A 251 -22.05 -16.22 3.24
CA VAL A 251 -21.53 -15.68 4.51
C VAL A 251 -22.34 -16.23 5.69
N LYS A 252 -23.67 -16.20 5.63
CA LYS A 252 -24.52 -16.75 6.71
C LYS A 252 -24.35 -18.25 6.91
N SER A 253 -24.20 -19.00 5.81
CA SER A 253 -24.04 -20.46 5.87
C SER A 253 -22.81 -20.93 6.66
N ARG A 254 -21.82 -20.05 6.88
CA ARG A 254 -20.68 -20.34 7.75
C ARG A 254 -21.09 -20.63 9.20
N TRP A 255 -22.16 -19.99 9.70
CA TRP A 255 -22.66 -20.17 11.07
C TRP A 255 -23.87 -21.11 11.16
N ASP A 256 -24.46 -21.52 10.03
CA ASP A 256 -25.61 -22.45 10.00
C ASP A 256 -25.26 -23.83 10.59
N GLY A 257 -24.00 -24.27 10.49
CA GLY A 257 -23.54 -25.55 11.03
C GLY A 257 -23.41 -25.60 12.55
N ASP A 258 -23.10 -24.46 13.19
CA ASP A 258 -22.82 -24.37 14.63
C ASP A 258 -24.07 -23.97 15.45
N GLN A 259 -25.22 -23.78 14.78
CA GLN A 259 -26.47 -23.22 15.34
C GLN A 259 -26.31 -21.88 16.08
N ALA A 260 -25.14 -21.24 15.97
CA ALA A 260 -24.89 -19.92 16.49
C ALA A 260 -25.44 -18.87 15.52
N PRO A 261 -26.15 -17.83 16.00
CA PRO A 261 -26.50 -16.71 15.13
C PRO A 261 -25.22 -16.02 14.63
N PRO A 262 -25.19 -15.53 13.37
CA PRO A 262 -24.05 -14.77 12.88
C PRO A 262 -23.74 -13.57 13.79
N PRO A 263 -22.46 -13.26 14.03
CA PRO A 263 -22.03 -12.11 14.83
C PRO A 263 -22.65 -10.80 14.34
N SER A 264 -22.90 -9.88 15.28
CA SER A 264 -23.58 -8.61 15.00
C SER A 264 -22.87 -7.76 13.95
N GLU A 265 -21.54 -7.82 13.92
CA GLU A 265 -20.66 -7.12 13.00
C GLU A 265 -20.83 -7.64 11.56
N VAL A 266 -20.98 -8.96 11.40
CA VAL A 266 -21.22 -9.59 10.11
C VAL A 266 -22.63 -9.27 9.62
N LEU A 267 -23.62 -9.27 10.52
CA LEU A 267 -24.98 -8.86 10.18
C LEU A 267 -25.04 -7.39 9.76
N ALA A 268 -24.32 -6.49 10.45
CA ALA A 268 -24.23 -5.08 10.08
C ALA A 268 -23.57 -4.89 8.71
N ALA A 269 -22.48 -5.60 8.43
CA ALA A 269 -21.83 -5.59 7.11
C ALA A 269 -22.78 -6.09 6.00
N LEU A 270 -23.58 -7.12 6.27
CA LEU A 270 -24.59 -7.61 5.31
C LEU A 270 -25.80 -6.67 5.17
N ASP A 271 -26.17 -5.93 6.21
CA ASP A 271 -27.25 -4.95 6.14
C ASP A 271 -26.87 -3.75 5.26
N LEU A 272 -25.57 -3.44 5.17
CA LEU A 272 -25.04 -2.49 4.18
C LEU A 272 -25.39 -2.89 2.73
N VAL A 273 -25.49 -4.18 2.42
CA VAL A 273 -25.98 -4.64 1.10
C VAL A 273 -27.40 -4.16 0.87
N ARG A 274 -28.27 -4.24 1.89
CA ARG A 274 -29.67 -3.81 1.79
C ARG A 274 -29.77 -2.30 1.70
N VAL A 275 -29.07 -1.57 2.55
CA VAL A 275 -29.06 -0.09 2.55
C VAL A 275 -28.55 0.47 1.20
N LEU A 276 -27.59 -0.21 0.57
CA LEU A 276 -27.04 0.20 -0.73
C LEU A 276 -27.78 -0.38 -1.94
N ALA A 277 -28.58 -1.45 -1.78
CA ALA A 277 -29.28 -2.11 -2.88
C ALA A 277 -30.79 -1.87 -2.91
N ASP A 278 -31.42 -1.55 -1.77
CA ASP A 278 -32.87 -1.34 -1.69
C ASP A 278 -33.27 -0.12 -2.49
N LYS A 279 -34.31 -0.28 -3.30
CA LYS A 279 -34.91 0.81 -4.08
C LYS A 279 -36.05 1.46 -3.27
N PRO A 280 -36.12 2.81 -3.22
CA PRO A 280 -35.18 3.74 -3.84
C PRO A 280 -33.82 3.73 -3.11
N PRO A 281 -32.69 3.75 -3.84
CA PRO A 281 -31.36 3.73 -3.24
C PRO A 281 -31.27 4.90 -2.28
N ASN A 282 -30.82 4.64 -1.05
CA ASN A 282 -30.63 5.69 -0.07
C ASN A 282 -29.55 6.64 -0.60
N ALA A 283 -29.99 7.73 -1.21
CA ALA A 283 -29.13 8.68 -1.92
C ALA A 283 -28.04 9.25 -1.00
N LEU A 284 -28.32 9.35 0.31
CA LEU A 284 -27.35 9.76 1.32
C LEU A 284 -26.29 8.68 1.55
N ALA A 285 -26.68 7.41 1.66
CA ALA A 285 -25.74 6.31 1.83
C ALA A 285 -24.81 6.18 0.60
N THR A 286 -25.36 6.30 -0.62
CA THR A 286 -24.56 6.31 -1.86
C THR A 286 -23.70 7.55 -1.99
N TYR A 287 -24.18 8.72 -1.54
CA TYR A 287 -23.40 9.95 -1.52
C TYR A 287 -22.21 9.82 -0.57
N ILE A 288 -22.44 9.40 0.67
CA ILE A 288 -21.41 9.17 1.69
C ILE A 288 -20.40 8.11 1.24
N GLN A 289 -20.87 7.03 0.59
CA GLN A 289 -19.98 6.02 -0.01
C GLN A 289 -19.09 6.62 -1.11
N ARG A 290 -19.63 7.51 -1.95
CA ARG A 290 -18.85 8.16 -3.03
C ARG A 290 -17.90 9.24 -2.52
N THR A 291 -18.24 9.93 -1.44
CA THR A 291 -17.46 11.06 -0.94
C THR A 291 -16.45 10.67 0.14
N GLY A 292 -16.63 9.51 0.78
CA GLY A 292 -15.74 9.03 1.85
C GLY A 292 -15.77 9.94 3.09
N PRO A 293 -14.90 9.67 4.09
CA PRO A 293 -14.89 10.38 5.37
C PRO A 293 -14.46 11.86 5.29
N ASN A 294 -14.15 12.39 4.09
CA ASN A 294 -13.74 13.78 3.88
C ASN A 294 -14.89 14.71 3.45
N ALA A 295 -16.13 14.22 3.36
CA ALA A 295 -17.29 15.09 3.18
C ALA A 295 -17.62 15.79 4.50
N SER A 296 -16.97 16.92 4.74
CA SER A 296 -17.51 17.93 5.65
C SER A 296 -18.67 18.64 4.97
N PRO A 297 -19.80 18.90 5.67
CA PRO A 297 -20.90 19.71 5.14
C PRO A 297 -20.48 21.17 4.85
#